data_AF-L9X4H8-F1
#
_entry.id   AF-L9X4H8-F1
#
_cell.length_a   1.000
_cell.length_b   1.000
_cell.length_c   1.000
_cell.angle_alpha   90.00
_cell.angle_beta   90.00
_cell.angle_gamma   90.00
#
_symmetry.space_group_name_H-M   'P 1'
#
loop_
_entity.id
_entity.type
_entity.pdbx_description
1 polymer ?
#
loop_
_entity_poly.entity_id
_entity_poly.type
_entity_poly.pdbx_seq_one_letter_code
_entity_poly.pdbx_strand_id
1 'polypeptide(L)'
;MATAKHTPVGIDEATLTRDRRGAEQPMGIWPISPGMWKVGTGSNDYSEYTVDLQEGRCTCSDWQYRGEPGSGEINRCKHAARVLMALERIHPPADADVDQTLVAQRKRWSR
;
A
#
# COMPACT_ATOMS: atom_id res chain seq x y z
N MET A 1 -16.79 29.08 -22.82
CA MET A 1 -15.90 27.91 -22.75
C MET A 1 -15.67 27.57 -21.29
N ALA A 2 -16.34 26.54 -20.77
CA ALA A 2 -16.20 26.14 -19.37
C ALA A 2 -15.20 24.98 -19.29
N THR A 3 -14.09 25.19 -18.60
CA THR A 3 -13.08 24.17 -18.30
C THR A 3 -13.69 23.12 -17.39
N ALA A 4 -13.76 21.87 -17.87
CA ALA A 4 -14.17 20.74 -17.05
C ALA A 4 -13.18 20.59 -15.88
N LYS A 5 -13.66 20.81 -14.66
CA LYS A 5 -12.92 20.46 -13.43
C LYS A 5 -12.77 18.95 -13.43
N HIS A 6 -11.54 18.45 -13.51
CA HIS A 6 -11.24 17.05 -13.21
C HIS A 6 -11.55 16.83 -11.73
N THR A 7 -12.74 16.33 -11.43
CA THR A 7 -13.02 15.73 -10.13
C THR A 7 -12.32 14.38 -10.11
N PRO A 8 -11.35 14.12 -9.21
CA PRO A 8 -10.75 12.81 -9.13
C PRO A 8 -11.82 11.83 -8.67
N VAL A 9 -12.01 10.77 -9.44
CA VAL A 9 -12.91 9.68 -9.12
C VAL A 9 -12.48 9.07 -7.77
N GLY A 10 -13.36 9.18 -6.76
CA GLY A 10 -13.43 8.29 -5.60
C GLY A 10 -12.15 8.01 -4.83
N ILE A 11 -11.49 9.03 -4.27
CA ILE A 11 -10.49 8.76 -3.22
C ILE A 11 -11.26 8.48 -1.93
N ASP A 12 -11.47 7.20 -1.62
CA ASP A 12 -11.94 6.78 -0.30
C ASP A 12 -10.93 7.27 0.76
N GLU A 13 -11.37 8.18 1.65
CA GLU A 13 -10.52 8.76 2.71
C GLU A 13 -9.94 7.69 3.64
N ALA A 14 -10.67 6.59 3.84
CA ALA A 14 -10.19 5.45 4.63
C ALA A 14 -9.03 4.73 3.93
N THR A 15 -9.07 4.63 2.61
CA THR A 15 -7.96 4.12 1.78
C THR A 15 -6.80 5.12 1.76
N LEU A 16 -7.05 6.42 1.64
CA LEU A 16 -6.00 7.45 1.64
C LEU A 16 -5.19 7.46 2.95
N THR A 17 -5.87 7.25 4.09
CA THR A 17 -5.22 7.13 5.39
C THR A 17 -4.28 5.91 5.44
N ARG A 18 -4.66 4.80 4.81
CA ARG A 18 -3.83 3.58 4.74
C ARG A 18 -2.67 3.75 3.77
N ASP A 19 -2.88 4.44 2.67
CA ASP A 19 -1.84 4.81 1.72
C ASP A 19 -0.78 5.68 2.39
N ARG A 20 -1.21 6.71 3.13
CA ARG A 20 -0.30 7.55 3.93
C ARG A 20 0.53 6.72 4.90
N ARG A 21 -0.11 5.85 5.69
CA ARG A 21 0.62 4.93 6.60
C ARG A 21 1.56 3.98 5.85
N GLY A 22 1.18 3.57 4.63
CA GLY A 22 2.02 2.77 3.74
C GLY A 22 3.29 3.50 3.28
N ALA A 23 3.19 4.82 3.12
CA ALA A 23 4.29 5.70 2.74
C ALA A 23 5.20 6.08 3.92
N GLU A 24 4.63 6.34 5.10
CA GLU A 24 5.33 6.94 6.24
C GLU A 24 5.98 5.92 7.20
N GLN A 25 5.48 4.67 7.25
CA GLN A 25 6.00 3.69 8.21
C GLN A 25 7.22 2.93 7.68
N PRO A 26 8.22 2.64 8.55
CA PRO A 26 9.37 1.84 8.17
C PRO A 26 8.95 0.39 7.90
N MET A 27 8.84 0.06 6.61
CA MET A 27 8.45 -1.26 6.13
C MET A 27 9.35 -1.73 4.99
N GLY A 28 9.80 -2.97 5.04
CA GLY A 28 10.55 -3.59 3.95
C GLY A 28 9.65 -4.52 3.14
N ILE A 29 9.71 -4.45 1.82
CA ILE A 29 9.14 -5.46 0.91
C ILE A 29 10.18 -6.38 0.28
N TRP A 30 9.83 -7.64 0.04
CA TRP A 30 10.59 -8.57 -0.79
C TRP A 30 9.67 -9.53 -1.55
N PRO A 31 9.99 -9.87 -2.82
CA PRO A 31 9.19 -10.81 -3.58
C PRO A 31 9.40 -12.23 -3.05
N ILE A 32 8.32 -13.01 -3.00
CA ILE A 32 8.39 -14.44 -2.62
C ILE A 32 7.95 -15.37 -3.75
N SER A 33 7.08 -14.90 -4.64
CA SER A 33 6.70 -15.55 -5.89
C SER A 33 6.15 -14.50 -6.86
N PRO A 34 5.92 -14.81 -8.16
CA PRO A 34 5.33 -13.86 -9.08
C PRO A 34 4.01 -13.30 -8.57
N GLY A 35 3.93 -11.99 -8.36
CA GLY A 35 2.73 -11.32 -7.83
C GLY A 35 2.58 -11.34 -6.31
N MET A 36 3.36 -12.14 -5.58
CA MET A 36 3.30 -12.20 -4.11
C MET A 36 4.54 -11.60 -3.44
N TRP A 37 4.27 -10.85 -2.39
CA TRP A 37 5.25 -10.07 -1.65
C TRP A 37 5.13 -10.33 -0.17
N LYS A 38 6.26 -10.36 0.51
CA LYS A 38 6.31 -10.21 1.96
C LYS A 38 6.55 -8.75 2.30
N VAL A 39 5.92 -8.33 3.40
CA VAL A 39 6.08 -7.00 3.99
C VAL A 39 6.43 -7.18 5.47
N GLY A 40 7.66 -6.84 5.83
CA GLY A 40 8.11 -6.79 7.22
C GLY A 40 7.93 -5.39 7.80
N THR A 41 7.40 -5.30 9.02
CA THR A 41 7.20 -4.04 9.73
C THR A 41 8.27 -3.85 10.81
N GLY A 42 8.86 -2.65 10.90
CA GLY A 42 9.83 -2.31 11.95
C GLY A 42 9.22 -2.05 13.33
N SER A 43 8.10 -2.69 13.66
CA SER A 43 7.46 -2.58 14.98
C SER A 43 8.17 -3.45 16.02
N ASN A 44 7.96 -3.18 17.31
CA ASN A 44 8.61 -3.89 18.43
C ASN A 44 8.39 -5.43 18.42
N ASP A 45 7.38 -5.91 17.70
CA ASP A 45 7.03 -7.32 17.56
C ASP A 45 7.52 -7.95 16.23
N TYR A 46 8.17 -7.17 15.34
CA TYR A 46 8.58 -7.58 13.99
C TYR A 46 7.55 -8.49 13.30
N SER A 47 6.42 -7.91 12.93
CA SER A 47 5.40 -8.62 12.17
C SER A 47 5.76 -8.72 10.67
N GLU A 48 5.45 -9.87 10.08
CA GLU A 48 5.54 -10.08 8.64
C GLU A 48 4.18 -10.46 8.05
N TYR A 49 3.83 -9.83 6.92
CA TYR A 49 2.59 -10.11 6.20
C TYR A 49 2.85 -10.51 4.77
N THR A 50 2.02 -11.41 4.24
CA THR A 50 2.00 -11.74 2.81
C THR A 50 0.96 -10.88 2.12
N VAL A 51 1.34 -10.31 0.97
CA VAL A 51 0.49 -9.54 0.06
C VAL A 51 0.45 -10.28 -1.27
N ASP A 52 -0.76 -10.61 -1.70
CA ASP A 52 -1.04 -11.10 -3.04
C ASP A 52 -1.60 -9.94 -3.87
N LEU A 53 -0.80 -9.40 -4.79
CA LEU A 53 -1.23 -8.30 -5.65
C LEU A 53 -2.18 -8.73 -6.77
N GLN A 54 -2.21 -10.01 -7.14
CA GLN A 54 -3.10 -10.50 -8.19
C GLN A 54 -4.53 -10.56 -7.65
N GLU A 55 -4.68 -11.13 -6.46
CA GLU A 55 -5.97 -11.26 -5.79
C GLU A 55 -6.33 -10.04 -4.92
N GLY A 56 -5.41 -9.09 -4.77
CA GLY A 56 -5.59 -7.90 -3.95
C GLY A 56 -5.68 -8.18 -2.45
N ARG A 57 -5.11 -9.29 -1.96
CA ARG A 57 -5.27 -9.77 -0.57
C ARG A 57 -4.05 -9.52 0.29
N CYS A 58 -4.26 -9.44 1.60
CA CYS A 58 -3.17 -9.40 2.58
C CYS A 58 -3.47 -10.25 3.81
N THR A 59 -2.44 -10.83 4.43
CA THR A 59 -2.61 -11.63 5.67
C THR A 59 -2.66 -10.79 6.95
N CYS A 60 -2.67 -9.45 6.86
CA CYS A 60 -2.78 -8.60 8.03
C CYS A 60 -4.22 -8.56 8.57
N SER A 61 -4.36 -8.36 9.88
CA SER A 61 -5.66 -8.26 10.55
C SER A 61 -6.57 -7.18 9.96
N ASP A 62 -6.05 -6.00 9.63
CA ASP A 62 -6.84 -4.92 9.00
C ASP A 62 -7.51 -5.38 7.70
N TRP A 63 -6.82 -6.21 6.90
CA TRP A 63 -7.43 -6.81 5.71
C TRP A 63 -8.43 -7.92 6.04
N GLN A 64 -8.06 -8.85 6.93
CA GLN A 64 -8.92 -9.97 7.32
C GLN A 64 -10.28 -9.49 7.85
N TYR A 65 -10.30 -8.41 8.63
CA TYR A 65 -11.53 -7.91 9.22
C TYR A 65 -12.32 -6.93 8.35
N ARG A 66 -11.68 -6.26 7.37
CA ARG A 66 -12.30 -5.12 6.64
C ARG A 66 -12.23 -5.19 5.12
N GLY A 67 -11.34 -6.01 4.57
CA GLY A 67 -11.03 -6.07 3.14
C GLY A 67 -11.43 -7.37 2.45
N GLU A 68 -11.80 -8.42 3.20
CA GLU A 68 -12.25 -9.66 2.59
C GLU A 68 -13.49 -9.44 1.70
N PRO A 69 -13.60 -10.14 0.55
CA PRO A 69 -14.76 -10.06 -0.32
C PRO A 69 -16.06 -10.25 0.47
N GLY A 70 -16.95 -9.26 0.43
CA GLY A 70 -18.22 -9.25 1.17
C GLY A 70 -18.21 -8.42 2.46
N SER A 71 -17.05 -8.05 3.01
CA SER A 71 -16.95 -7.08 4.12
C SER A 71 -16.99 -5.62 3.64
N GLY A 72 -16.34 -5.34 2.49
CA GLY A 72 -16.54 -4.13 1.68
C GLY A 72 -16.07 -2.80 2.26
N GLU A 73 -15.42 -2.77 3.43
CA GLU A 73 -15.03 -1.50 4.07
C GLU A 73 -13.76 -0.92 3.47
N ILE A 74 -12.80 -1.77 3.05
CA ILE A 74 -11.56 -1.31 2.43
C ILE A 74 -11.26 -2.12 1.16
N ASN A 75 -10.68 -1.46 0.17
CA ASN A 75 -10.18 -2.11 -1.04
C ASN A 75 -8.65 -2.31 -1.01
N ARG A 76 -7.95 -1.72 -0.03
CA ARG A 76 -6.50 -1.79 0.10
C ARG A 76 -6.05 -1.53 1.53
N CYS A 77 -5.21 -2.42 2.07
CA CYS A 77 -4.51 -2.19 3.33
C CYS A 77 -3.19 -1.43 3.12
N LYS A 78 -2.59 -0.91 4.19
CA LYS A 78 -1.30 -0.20 4.13
C LYS A 78 -0.16 -1.04 3.53
N HIS A 79 -0.19 -2.36 3.70
CA HIS A 79 0.86 -3.26 3.19
C HIS A 79 0.77 -3.40 1.67
N ALA A 80 -0.45 -3.53 1.13
CA ALA A 80 -0.67 -3.52 -0.32
C ALA A 80 -0.31 -2.15 -0.92
N ALA A 81 -0.68 -1.05 -0.25
CA ALA A 81 -0.27 0.30 -0.65
C ALA A 81 1.26 0.43 -0.70
N ARG A 82 1.96 -0.04 0.33
CA ARG A 82 3.42 -0.09 0.39
C ARG A 82 4.04 -0.78 -0.82
N VAL A 83 3.57 -1.99 -1.14
CA VAL A 83 4.09 -2.75 -2.29
C VAL A 83 3.82 -1.99 -3.60
N LEU A 84 2.60 -1.49 -3.81
CA LEU A 84 2.24 -0.76 -5.03
C LEU A 84 3.05 0.53 -5.20
N MET A 85 3.32 1.26 -4.11
CA MET A 85 4.15 2.47 -4.12
C MET A 85 5.61 2.17 -4.43
N ALA A 86 6.16 1.08 -3.87
CA ALA A 86 7.53 0.66 -4.12
C ALA A 86 7.74 0.18 -5.57
N LEU A 87 6.70 -0.39 -6.17
CA LEU A 87 6.66 -0.78 -7.60
C LEU A 87 6.26 0.38 -8.53
N GLU A 88 6.10 1.59 -8.00
CA GLU A 88 5.70 2.79 -8.74
C GLU A 88 4.36 2.64 -9.51
N ARG A 89 3.50 1.71 -9.10
CA ARG A 89 2.15 1.53 -9.66
C ARG A 89 1.16 2.55 -9.12
N ILE A 90 1.46 3.10 -7.94
CA ILE A 90 0.78 4.25 -7.35
C ILE A 90 1.82 5.22 -6.76
N HIS A 91 1.44 6.48 -6.60
CA HIS A 91 2.26 7.47 -5.89
C HIS A 91 1.86 7.54 -4.41
N PRO A 92 2.83 7.79 -3.51
CA PRO A 92 2.52 8.25 -2.16
C PRO A 92 1.62 9.49 -2.20
N PRO A 93 0.77 9.71 -1.19
CA PRO A 93 0.08 10.99 -1.03
C PRO A 93 1.10 12.14 -1.04
N ALA A 94 0.75 13.25 -1.69
CA ALA A 94 1.69 14.35 -1.95
C ALA A 94 2.25 15.01 -0.68
N ASP A 95 1.51 14.92 0.42
CA ASP A 95 1.82 15.47 1.73
C ASP A 95 2.25 14.39 2.74
N ALA A 96 2.55 13.17 2.30
CA ALA A 96 3.07 12.11 3.17
C ALA A 96 4.57 12.31 3.43
N ASP A 97 5.00 12.11 4.67
CA ASP A 97 6.42 12.05 5.03
C ASP A 97 7.02 10.67 4.63
N VAL A 98 7.45 10.56 3.38
CA VAL A 98 7.87 9.28 2.79
C VAL A 98 9.10 8.73 3.50
N ASP A 99 8.96 7.53 4.09
CA ASP A 99 10.05 6.89 4.82
C ASP A 99 11.21 6.52 3.88
N GLN A 100 12.44 6.58 4.41
CA GLN A 100 13.66 6.34 3.62
C GLN A 100 13.74 4.92 3.05
N THR A 101 13.11 3.94 3.70
CA THR A 101 13.02 2.58 3.18
C THR A 101 12.19 2.57 1.89
N LEU A 102 11.11 3.36 1.79
CA LEU A 102 10.30 3.42 0.57
C LEU A 102 11.12 4.00 -0.57
N VAL A 103 11.81 5.11 -0.29
CA VAL A 103 12.66 5.80 -1.27
C VAL A 103 13.72 4.85 -1.81
N ALA A 104 14.40 4.10 -0.93
CA ALA A 104 15.39 3.11 -1.32
C ALA A 104 14.77 1.96 -2.12
N GLN A 105 13.61 1.46 -1.72
CA GLN A 105 12.94 0.35 -2.40
C GLN A 105 12.41 0.74 -3.77
N ARG A 106 11.86 1.94 -3.95
CA ARG A 106 11.48 2.46 -5.27
C ARG A 106 12.66 2.42 -6.22
N LYS A 107 13.80 3.01 -5.83
CA LYS A 107 15.04 2.99 -6.64
C LYS A 107 15.51 1.58 -6.99
N ARG A 108 15.33 0.61 -6.09
CA ARG A 108 15.70 -0.80 -6.33
C ARG A 108 14.83 -1.47 -7.39
N TRP A 109 13.55 -1.10 -7.46
CA TRP A 109 12.56 -1.76 -8.31
C TRP A 109 12.19 -0.97 -9.56
N SER A 110 12.53 0.32 -9.64
CA SER A 110 12.53 1.12 -10.87
C SER A 110 13.58 0.54 -11.83
N ARG A 111 13.16 -0.35 -12.72
CA ARG A 111 13.95 -0.85 -13.85
C ARG A 111 13.39 -0.30 -15.15
#